data_AF-A0A536A343-F1
#
_entry.id   AF-A0A536A343-F1
#
_cell.length_a   1.000
_cell.length_b   1.000
_cell.length_c   1.000
_cell.angle_alpha   90.00
_cell.angle_beta   90.00
_cell.angle_gamma   90.00
#
_symmetry.space_group_name_H-M   'P 1'
#
loop_
_entity.id
_entity.type
_entity.pdbx_description
1 polymer ?
#
loop_
_entity_poly.entity_id
_entity_poly.type
_entity_poly.pdbx_seq_one_letter_code
_entity_poly.pdbx_strand_id
1 'polypeptide(L)' 'DPAIVGGIAELDGRPVIVVGQQKGSSTEENILRNFGMPYPEGYRKAMRLYRLAQKFHLPLVTLVDTPGAYP' A
#
# COMPACT_ATOMS: atom_id res chain seq x y z
N ASP A 1 8.20 3.73 4.70
CA ASP A 1 7.49 4.52 3.68
C ASP A 1 6.04 4.79 4.08
N PRO A 2 5.70 6.05 4.38
CA PRO A 2 4.32 6.51 4.63
C PRO A 2 3.46 6.57 3.35
N ALA A 3 4.05 6.57 2.17
CA ALA A 3 3.35 6.58 0.88
C ALA A 3 2.69 5.23 0.56
N ILE A 4 3.12 4.13 1.21
CA ILE A 4 2.52 2.79 1.06
C ILE A 4 1.81 2.39 2.35
N VAL A 5 0.53 2.04 2.23
CA VAL A 5 -0.26 1.42 3.29
C VAL A 5 -0.75 0.05 2.87
N GLY A 6 -1.07 -0.78 3.86
CA GLY A 6 -1.61 -2.10 3.61
C GLY A 6 -1.62 -2.98 4.85
N GLY A 7 -2.41 -4.05 4.78
CA GLY A 7 -2.67 -4.96 5.88
C GLY A 7 -3.70 -6.03 5.53
N ILE A 8 -4.11 -6.80 6.53
CA ILE A 8 -5.22 -7.75 6.43
C ILE A 8 -6.53 -6.98 6.66
N ALA A 9 -7.54 -7.29 5.87
CA ALA A 9 -8.89 -6.78 6.02
C ALA A 9 -9.91 -7.91 5.75
N GLU A 10 -11.19 -7.59 5.85
CA GLU A 10 -12.29 -8.48 5.50
C GLU A 10 -13.15 -7.81 4.42
N LEU A 11 -13.53 -8.58 3.40
CA LEU A 11 -14.44 -8.17 2.33
C LEU A 11 -15.48 -9.28 2.16
N ASP A 12 -16.75 -8.96 2.44
CA ASP A 12 -17.88 -9.89 2.38
C ASP A 12 -17.63 -11.21 3.15
N GLY A 13 -17.13 -11.12 4.38
CA GLY A 13 -16.79 -12.30 5.20
C GLY A 13 -15.54 -13.05 4.77
N ARG A 14 -14.81 -12.56 3.75
CA ARG A 14 -13.59 -13.19 3.23
C ARG A 14 -12.36 -12.39 3.66
N PRO A 15 -11.35 -13.01 4.29
CA PRO A 15 -10.10 -12.33 4.61
C PRO A 15 -9.34 -12.01 3.34
N VAL A 16 -8.84 -10.77 3.23
CA VAL A 16 -8.08 -10.27 2.09
C VAL A 16 -6.85 -9.50 2.56
N ILE A 17 -5.81 -9.44 1.73
CA ILE A 17 -4.73 -8.48 1.90
C ILE A 17 -5.03 -7.27 1.02
N VAL A 18 -4.96 -6.08 1.59
CA VAL A 18 -5.09 -4.81 0.85
C VAL A 18 -3.77 -4.07 0.92
N VAL A 19 -3.32 -3.54 -0.21
CA VAL A 19 -2.16 -2.65 -0.32
C VAL A 19 -2.53 -1.46 -1.18
N GLY A 20 -1.96 -0.30 -0.93
CA GLY A 20 -2.16 0.85 -1.81
C GLY A 20 -1.21 1.97 -1.50
N GLN A 21 -1.11 2.89 -2.45
CA GLN A 21 -0.48 4.18 -2.19
C GLN A 21 -1.47 5.09 -1.47
N GLN A 22 -0.97 5.89 -0.54
CA GLN A 22 -1.79 6.85 0.20
C GLN A 22 -1.24 8.26 0.02
N LYS A 23 -2.04 9.11 -0.62
CA LYS A 23 -1.87 10.56 -0.60
C LYS A 23 -2.39 11.14 0.72
N GLY A 24 -1.93 12.33 1.07
CA GLY A 24 -2.44 13.07 2.21
C GLY A 24 -3.71 13.83 1.87
N SER A 25 -4.57 14.04 2.87
CA SER A 25 -5.77 14.85 2.75
C SER A 25 -5.50 16.35 2.99
N SER A 26 -4.33 16.66 3.56
CA SER A 26 -3.82 18.03 3.76
C SER A 26 -2.45 18.20 3.09
N THR A 27 -1.99 19.44 2.98
CA THR A 27 -0.64 19.75 2.48
C THR A 27 0.43 19.09 3.33
N GLU A 28 0.31 19.15 4.66
CA GLU A 28 1.26 18.53 5.59
C GLU A 28 1.30 17.01 5.43
N GLU A 29 0.14 16.37 5.33
CA GLU A 29 0.08 14.92 5.09
C GLU A 29 0.63 14.54 3.73
N ASN A 30 0.39 15.35 2.69
CA ASN A 30 0.93 15.09 1.36
C ASN A 30 2.46 15.12 1.37
N ILE A 31 3.05 16.11 2.04
CA ILE A 31 4.51 16.18 2.22
C ILE A 31 5.00 14.94 2.99
N LEU A 32 4.36 14.59 4.12
CA LEU A 32 4.74 13.42 4.92
C LEU A 32 4.68 12.11 4.13
N ARG A 33 3.73 11.99 3.19
CA ARG A 33 3.49 10.79 2.38
C ARG A 33 4.08 10.89 0.98
N ASN A 34 4.98 11.85 0.75
CA ASN A 34 5.63 12.04 -0.55
C ASN A 34 4.63 12.13 -1.71
N PHE A 35 3.45 12.72 -1.49
CA PHE A 35 2.36 12.83 -2.46
C PHE A 35 1.91 11.47 -3.05
N GLY A 36 2.04 10.39 -2.26
CA GLY A 36 1.73 9.03 -2.69
C GLY A 36 2.81 8.41 -3.59
N MET A 37 4.00 9.02 -3.69
CA MET A 37 5.14 8.50 -4.45
C MET A 37 6.06 7.70 -3.52
N PRO A 38 6.12 6.37 -3.65
CA PRO A 38 6.91 5.55 -2.75
C PRO A 38 8.41 5.53 -3.10
N TYR A 39 9.23 5.42 -2.07
CA TYR A 39 10.65 5.06 -2.12
C TYR A 39 10.84 3.55 -2.28
N PRO A 40 12.06 3.06 -2.60
CA PRO A 40 12.34 1.63 -2.73
C PRO A 40 11.88 0.76 -1.54
N GLU A 41 11.99 1.24 -0.30
CA GLU A 41 11.51 0.53 0.88
C GLU A 41 9.97 0.41 0.96
N GLY A 42 9.22 1.31 0.33
CA GLY A 42 7.78 1.21 0.15
C GLY A 42 7.41 0.00 -0.71
N TYR A 43 8.11 -0.19 -1.83
CA TYR A 43 7.94 -1.37 -2.67
C TYR A 43 8.34 -2.67 -1.93
N ARG A 44 9.39 -2.66 -1.11
CA ARG A 44 9.74 -3.82 -0.27
C ARG A 44 8.67 -4.13 0.77
N LYS A 45 8.04 -3.11 1.37
CA LYS A 45 6.89 -3.27 2.26
C LYS A 45 5.71 -3.91 1.53
N ALA A 46 5.36 -3.42 0.33
CA ALA A 46 4.30 -4.00 -0.49
C ALA A 46 4.61 -5.47 -0.86
N MET A 47 5.83 -5.75 -1.33
CA MET A 47 6.28 -7.09 -1.67
C MET A 47 6.17 -8.08 -0.50
N ARG A 48 6.48 -7.64 0.73
CA ARG A 48 6.30 -8.46 1.93
C ARG A 48 4.84 -8.83 2.16
N LEU A 49 3.90 -7.91 1.93
CA LEU A 49 2.47 -8.19 2.02
C LEU A 49 1.99 -9.10 0.90
N TYR A 50 2.52 -8.96 -0.32
CA TYR A 50 2.18 -9.85 -1.44
C TYR A 50 2.63 -11.28 -1.18
N ARG A 51 3.85 -11.47 -0.64
CA ARG A 51 4.33 -12.79 -0.21
C ARG A 51 3.49 -13.39 0.91
N LEU A 52 2.97 -12.54 1.82
CA LEU A 52 2.06 -12.98 2.87
C LEU A 52 0.74 -13.47 2.29
N ALA A 53 0.15 -12.72 1.35
CA ALA A 53 -1.07 -13.12 0.64
C ALA A 53 -0.87 -14.45 -0.07
N GLN A 54 0.24 -14.61 -0.79
CA GLN A 54 0.60 -15.86 -1.48
C GLN A 54 0.74 -17.03 -0.50
N LYS A 55 1.44 -16.85 0.62
CA LYS A 55 1.69 -17.90 1.62
C LYS A 55 0.40 -18.47 2.21
N PHE A 56 -0.60 -17.62 2.43
CA PHE A 56 -1.87 -18.00 3.04
C PHE A 56 -3.01 -18.16 2.04
N HIS A 57 -2.71 -18.13 0.74
CA HIS A 57 -3.69 -18.20 -0.34
C HIS A 57 -4.84 -17.20 -0.18
N LEU A 58 -4.53 -16.01 0.34
CA LEU A 58 -5.49 -14.92 0.51
C LEU A 58 -5.62 -14.12 -0.78
N PRO A 59 -6.85 -13.69 -1.15
CA PRO A 59 -7.03 -12.68 -2.18
C PRO A 59 -6.24 -11.41 -1.84
N LEU A 60 -5.63 -10.81 -2.86
CA LEU A 60 -4.86 -9.58 -2.75
C LEU A 60 -5.53 -8.49 -3.61
N VAL A 61 -5.76 -7.33 -3.00
CA VAL A 61 -6.28 -6.14 -3.70
C VAL A 61 -5.24 -5.04 -3.59
N THR A 62 -4.85 -4.44 -4.73
CA THR A 62 -3.97 -3.28 -4.75
C THR A 62 -4.72 -2.06 -5.29
N LEU A 63 -4.79 -1.00 -4.48
CA LEU A 63 -5.37 0.28 -4.87
C LEU A 63 -4.25 1.18 -5.40
N VAL A 64 -4.23 1.37 -6.72
CA VAL A 64 -3.20 2.16 -7.39
C VAL A 64 -3.63 3.63 -7.43
N ASP A 65 -3.00 4.46 -6.59
CA ASP A 65 -3.20 5.92 -6.59
C ASP A 65 -1.86 6.64 -6.36
N THR A 66 -1.03 6.65 -7.39
CA THR A 66 0.29 7.27 -7.35
C THR A 66 0.61 7.97 -8.66
N PRO A 67 1.27 9.14 -8.62
CA PRO A 67 1.79 9.76 -9.85
C PRO A 67 3.07 9.08 -10.35
N GLY A 68 3.72 8.24 -9.53
CA GLY A 68 4.94 7.52 -9.89
C GLY A 68 5.78 7.11 -8.68
N ALA A 69 6.91 6.47 -8.94
CA ALA A 69 7.94 6.29 -7.90
C ALA A 69 8.53 7.65 -7.51
N TYR A 70 8.95 7.80 -6.25
CA TYR A 70 9.70 8.99 -5.86
C TYR A 70 11.04 9.02 -6.63
N PRO A 71 11.39 10.13 -7.31
CA PRO A 71 12.60 10.22 -8.14
C PRO A 71 13.91 10.03 -7.36
#